data_AF-A0A1C7DC29-F1
#
_entry.id   AF-A0A1C7DC29-F1
#
_cell.length_a   1.000
_cell.length_b   1.000
_cell.length_c   1.000
_cell.angle_alpha   90.00
_cell.angle_beta   90.00
_cell.angle_gamma   90.00
#
_symmetry.space_group_name_H-M   'P 1'
#
loop_
_entity.id
_entity.type
_entity.pdbx_description
1 polymer ?
#
loop_
_entity_poly.entity_id
_entity_poly.type
_entity_poly.pdbx_seq_one_letter_code
_entity_poly.pdbx_strand_id
1 'polypeptide(L)'
;MIKGKAMINADKAWNLRHELYELVEQHDLFDHFMLKSDKPVEQLTDFFHSNPRNMFYMHKLSDKNLHQLDQLLEDISPIAVELLFYTEDDEVVSDTVIAKLRDQTNLWGNALDFAENARHSDSLSLLDPDKGWGWLIDRGICMIQTDHPLKFMDYAEKKMKITEPG
;
A
#
# COMPACT_ATOMS: atom_id res chain seq x y z
N MET A 1 14.15 11.12 16.60
CA MET A 1 12.81 10.50 16.68
C MET A 1 12.02 10.86 15.43
N ILE A 2 11.26 9.88 14.90
CA ILE A 2 10.46 9.97 13.67
C ILE A 2 8.98 10.37 13.92
N LYS A 3 8.53 10.32 15.17
CA LYS A 3 7.20 10.79 15.61
C LYS A 3 6.96 12.23 15.13
N GLY A 4 5.83 12.46 14.47
CA GLY A 4 5.43 13.74 13.86
C GLY A 4 6.15 14.07 12.54
N LYS A 5 6.99 13.18 12.00
CA LYS A 5 7.78 13.45 10.78
C LYS A 5 7.49 12.50 9.63
N ALA A 6 7.17 11.24 9.92
CA ALA A 6 6.83 10.24 8.92
C ALA A 6 6.00 9.11 9.53
N MET A 7 5.28 8.39 8.68
CA MET A 7 4.66 7.12 9.01
C MET A 7 5.67 5.97 8.83
N ILE A 8 5.52 4.92 9.61
CA ILE A 8 6.32 3.70 9.57
C ILE A 8 5.43 2.57 9.06
N ASN A 9 5.86 1.91 7.99
CA ASN A 9 5.24 0.69 7.47
C ASN A 9 6.08 -0.53 7.93
N ALA A 10 5.50 -1.43 8.72
CA ALA A 10 6.18 -2.62 9.22
C ALA A 10 5.95 -3.84 8.33
N ASP A 11 6.90 -4.11 7.44
CA ASP A 11 6.91 -5.30 6.60
C ASP A 11 7.37 -6.56 7.34
N LYS A 12 6.84 -7.72 6.95
CA LYS A 12 7.16 -9.06 7.48
C LYS A 12 7.02 -9.16 9.01
N ALA A 13 6.25 -8.27 9.62
CA ALA A 13 6.17 -8.14 11.07
C ALA A 13 4.92 -8.79 11.68
N TRP A 14 4.09 -9.47 10.88
CA TRP A 14 2.88 -10.16 11.37
C TRP A 14 3.15 -11.12 12.53
N ASN A 15 4.26 -11.85 12.49
CA ASN A 15 4.63 -12.78 13.55
C ASN A 15 5.05 -12.07 14.85
N LEU A 16 5.38 -10.78 14.77
CA LEU A 16 5.77 -9.92 15.90
C LEU A 16 4.67 -8.89 16.23
N ARG A 17 3.44 -9.08 15.72
CA ARG A 17 2.38 -8.06 15.80
C ARG A 17 1.97 -7.73 17.24
N HIS A 18 2.09 -8.66 18.17
CA HIS A 18 1.76 -8.42 19.58
C HIS A 18 2.86 -7.61 20.26
N GLU A 19 4.13 -7.96 20.05
CA GLU A 19 5.25 -7.17 20.55
C GLU A 19 5.30 -5.77 19.91
N LEU A 20 4.96 -5.66 18.63
CA LEU A 20 4.79 -4.37 17.95
C LEU A 20 3.64 -3.56 18.54
N TYR A 21 2.52 -4.20 18.84
CA TYR A 21 1.39 -3.54 19.47
C TYR A 21 1.78 -2.94 20.82
N GLU A 22 2.43 -3.73 21.69
CA GLU A 22 2.93 -3.26 23.00
C GLU A 22 3.87 -2.06 22.85
N LEU A 23 4.77 -2.08 21.86
CA LEU A 23 5.67 -0.96 21.57
C LEU A 23 4.90 0.29 21.10
N VAL A 24 3.91 0.10 20.22
CA VAL A 24 3.08 1.19 19.70
C VAL A 24 2.23 1.80 20.80
N GLU A 25 1.70 1.00 21.70
CA GLU A 25 0.93 1.43 22.87
C GLU A 25 1.81 2.18 23.87
N GLN A 26 2.96 1.60 24.25
CA GLN A 26 3.90 2.19 25.22
C GLN A 26 4.38 3.59 24.81
N HIS A 27 4.48 3.86 23.51
CA HIS A 27 5.02 5.12 22.97
C HIS A 27 3.96 6.01 22.31
N ASP A 28 2.69 5.61 22.36
CA ASP A 28 1.55 6.28 21.70
C ASP A 28 1.87 6.61 20.23
N LEU A 29 2.11 5.56 19.44
CA LEU A 29 2.52 5.63 18.03
C LEU A 29 1.43 5.19 17.05
N PHE A 30 0.19 5.00 17.51
CA PHE A 30 -0.92 4.48 16.70
C PHE A 30 -1.15 5.28 15.41
N ASP A 31 -0.95 6.60 15.45
CA ASP A 31 -1.17 7.47 14.27
C ASP A 31 0.07 7.56 13.35
N HIS A 32 1.13 6.81 13.66
CA HIS A 32 2.41 6.86 12.95
C HIS A 32 2.90 5.49 12.51
N PHE A 33 2.23 4.42 12.89
CA PHE A 33 2.68 3.05 12.66
C PHE A 33 1.59 2.24 11.97
N MET A 34 1.98 1.61 10.87
CA MET A 34 1.12 0.78 10.03
C MET A 34 1.69 -0.62 9.97
N LEU A 35 0.90 -1.61 10.40
CA LEU A 35 1.20 -3.02 10.22
C LEU A 35 0.77 -3.43 8.80
N LYS A 36 1.54 -4.30 8.14
CA LYS A 36 1.08 -4.91 6.90
C LYS A 36 1.20 -6.43 6.87
N SER A 37 0.29 -7.08 6.17
CA SER A 37 0.31 -8.53 5.95
C SER A 37 -0.60 -8.94 4.78
N ASP A 38 -0.59 -10.23 4.45
CA ASP A 38 -1.45 -10.91 3.48
C ASP A 38 -2.38 -11.94 4.17
N LYS A 39 -2.59 -11.81 5.48
CA LYS A 39 -3.27 -12.84 6.26
C LYS A 39 -4.78 -12.86 6.01
N PRO A 40 -5.42 -14.04 6.11
CA PRO A 40 -6.87 -14.16 5.95
C PRO A 40 -7.62 -13.23 6.90
N VAL A 41 -8.78 -12.75 6.46
CA VAL A 41 -9.59 -11.77 7.21
C VAL A 41 -9.86 -12.24 8.64
N GLU A 42 -10.18 -13.52 8.85
CA GLU A 42 -10.38 -14.11 10.18
C GLU A 42 -9.22 -13.84 11.15
N GLN A 43 -7.97 -14.03 10.70
CA GLN A 43 -6.80 -13.79 11.54
C GLN A 43 -6.58 -12.29 11.82
N LEU A 44 -6.98 -11.43 10.89
CA LEU A 44 -6.93 -9.98 11.06
C LEU A 44 -7.96 -9.56 12.11
N THR A 45 -9.20 -10.02 11.97
CA THR A 45 -10.31 -9.77 12.88
C THR A 45 -9.97 -10.20 14.31
N ASP A 46 -9.43 -11.41 14.49
CA ASP A 46 -9.00 -11.89 15.81
C ASP A 46 -7.95 -10.98 16.46
N PHE A 47 -6.98 -10.50 15.67
CA PHE A 47 -5.95 -9.59 16.17
C PHE A 47 -6.53 -8.20 16.52
N PHE A 48 -7.32 -7.59 15.64
CA PHE A 48 -7.85 -6.26 15.91
C PHE A 48 -8.89 -6.26 17.04
N HIS A 49 -9.75 -7.27 17.13
CA HIS A 49 -10.73 -7.39 18.21
C HIS A 49 -10.13 -7.73 19.58
N SER A 50 -8.93 -8.34 19.62
CA SER A 50 -8.24 -8.62 20.88
C SER A 50 -7.51 -7.42 21.47
N ASN A 51 -7.47 -6.28 20.78
CA ASN A 51 -6.78 -5.07 21.21
C ASN A 51 -7.74 -3.91 21.44
N PRO A 52 -7.51 -3.05 22.46
CA PRO A 52 -8.40 -1.94 22.80
C PRO A 52 -8.41 -0.80 21.77
N ARG A 53 -7.33 -0.63 20.99
CA ARG A 53 -7.21 0.38 19.94
C ARG A 53 -6.58 -0.24 18.70
N ASN A 54 -7.15 -0.02 17.53
CA ASN A 54 -6.57 -0.57 16.30
C ASN A 54 -5.33 0.22 15.86
N MET A 55 -4.28 -0.51 15.47
CA MET A 55 -3.17 0.05 14.68
C MET A 55 -3.64 0.31 13.24
N PHE A 56 -3.01 1.25 12.53
CA PHE A 56 -3.20 1.31 11.09
C PHE A 56 -2.75 0.01 10.43
N TYR A 57 -3.48 -0.37 9.37
CA TYR A 57 -3.27 -1.64 8.69
C TYR A 57 -3.30 -1.47 7.17
N MET A 58 -2.34 -2.09 6.51
CA MET A 58 -2.31 -2.22 5.06
C MET A 58 -2.36 -3.70 4.66
N HIS A 59 -3.31 -4.05 3.79
CA HIS A 59 -3.44 -5.41 3.30
C HIS A 59 -2.68 -5.58 1.99
N LYS A 60 -1.98 -6.71 1.83
CA LYS A 60 -1.38 -7.12 0.56
C LYS A 60 -2.39 -7.92 -0.24
N LEU A 61 -2.78 -7.40 -1.39
CA LEU A 61 -3.79 -7.99 -2.27
C LEU A 61 -3.16 -8.46 -3.58
N SER A 62 -3.57 -9.65 -4.02
CA SER A 62 -3.22 -10.29 -5.29
C SER A 62 -4.41 -11.12 -5.75
N ASP A 63 -4.37 -11.67 -6.96
CA ASP A 63 -5.41 -12.59 -7.45
C ASP A 63 -5.65 -13.78 -6.51
N LYS A 64 -4.63 -14.20 -5.75
CA LYS A 64 -4.70 -15.32 -4.80
C LYS A 64 -5.69 -15.08 -3.65
N ASN A 65 -5.86 -13.84 -3.21
CA ASN A 65 -6.73 -13.48 -2.08
C ASN A 65 -7.82 -12.46 -2.46
N LEU A 66 -7.95 -12.13 -3.75
CA LEU A 66 -8.97 -11.20 -4.25
C LEU A 66 -10.41 -11.62 -3.89
N HIS A 67 -10.67 -12.92 -3.78
CA HIS A 67 -11.97 -13.47 -3.35
C HIS A 67 -12.41 -13.02 -1.95
N GLN A 68 -11.51 -12.53 -1.10
CA GLN A 68 -11.80 -11.98 0.23
C GLN A 68 -11.97 -10.46 0.24
N LEU A 69 -11.86 -9.78 -0.91
CA LEU A 69 -11.81 -8.31 -0.99
C LEU A 69 -13.00 -7.64 -0.28
N ASP A 70 -14.21 -8.13 -0.52
CA ASP A 70 -15.43 -7.52 0.02
C ASP A 70 -15.46 -7.62 1.54
N GLN A 71 -15.14 -8.81 2.05
CA GLN A 71 -15.04 -9.07 3.48
C GLN A 71 -13.89 -8.26 4.12
N LEU A 72 -12.75 -8.15 3.45
CA LEU A 72 -11.61 -7.35 3.92
C LEU A 72 -12.00 -5.87 4.10
N LEU A 73 -12.71 -5.29 3.12
CA LEU A 73 -13.13 -3.90 3.17
C LEU A 73 -14.18 -3.66 4.26
N GLU A 74 -15.12 -4.58 4.43
CA GLU A 74 -16.20 -4.49 5.44
C GLU A 74 -15.69 -4.73 6.88
N ASP A 75 -14.96 -5.82 7.11
CA ASP A 75 -14.60 -6.26 8.46
C ASP A 75 -13.35 -5.55 9.00
N ILE A 76 -12.40 -5.23 8.12
CA ILE A 76 -11.08 -4.69 8.51
C ILE A 76 -10.93 -3.21 8.15
N SER A 77 -11.50 -2.79 7.01
CA SER A 77 -11.37 -1.42 6.48
C SER A 77 -9.92 -0.90 6.50
N PRO A 78 -8.98 -1.57 5.80
CA PRO A 78 -7.57 -1.18 5.80
C PRO A 78 -7.39 0.26 5.29
N ILE A 79 -6.44 1.01 5.87
CA ILE A 79 -6.16 2.38 5.43
C ILE A 79 -5.53 2.42 4.03
N ALA A 80 -4.87 1.34 3.63
CA ALA A 80 -4.32 1.15 2.31
C ALA A 80 -4.34 -0.32 1.89
N VAL A 81 -4.26 -0.57 0.58
CA VAL A 81 -4.06 -1.90 -0.01
C VAL A 81 -2.83 -1.86 -0.90
N GLU A 82 -1.84 -2.70 -0.61
CA GLU A 82 -0.68 -2.96 -1.47
C GLU A 82 -1.10 -3.94 -2.57
N LEU A 83 -1.03 -3.50 -3.83
CA LEU A 83 -1.37 -4.32 -4.99
C LEU A 83 -0.13 -5.09 -5.46
N LEU A 84 -0.26 -6.40 -5.60
CA LEU A 84 0.78 -7.31 -6.10
C LEU A 84 0.30 -8.00 -7.37
N PHE A 85 1.01 -7.77 -8.47
CA PHE A 85 0.62 -8.23 -9.80
C PHE A 85 1.83 -8.54 -10.67
N TYR A 86 1.78 -9.65 -11.41
CA TYR A 86 2.86 -10.08 -12.29
C TYR A 86 2.72 -9.52 -13.71
N THR A 87 1.48 -9.27 -14.16
CA THR A 87 1.18 -8.71 -15.48
C THR A 87 0.17 -7.58 -15.37
N GLU A 88 0.07 -6.74 -16.42
CA GLU A 88 -0.95 -5.69 -16.50
C GLU A 88 -2.39 -6.25 -16.66
N ASP A 89 -2.52 -7.55 -16.96
CA ASP A 89 -3.80 -8.25 -17.16
C ASP A 89 -4.31 -8.99 -15.90
N ASP A 90 -3.55 -8.97 -14.79
CA ASP A 90 -3.96 -9.63 -13.54
C ASP A 90 -5.25 -8.99 -12.97
N GLU A 91 -6.15 -9.80 -12.41
CA GLU A 91 -7.49 -9.35 -12.03
C GLU A 91 -7.47 -8.27 -10.94
N VAL A 92 -6.52 -8.38 -10.01
CA VAL A 92 -6.29 -7.44 -8.90
C VAL A 92 -6.00 -6.01 -9.37
N VAL A 93 -5.45 -5.86 -10.58
CA VAL A 93 -5.23 -4.55 -11.21
C VAL A 93 -6.22 -4.26 -12.33
N SER A 94 -7.34 -4.97 -12.43
CA SER A 94 -8.41 -4.62 -13.38
C SER A 94 -9.07 -3.28 -13.03
N ASP A 95 -9.63 -2.59 -14.03
CA ASP A 95 -10.33 -1.30 -13.82
C ASP A 95 -11.46 -1.41 -12.79
N THR A 96 -12.18 -2.53 -12.79
CA THR A 96 -13.26 -2.80 -11.83
C THR A 96 -12.75 -2.86 -10.38
N VAL A 97 -11.66 -3.60 -10.14
CA VAL A 97 -11.08 -3.75 -8.80
C VAL A 97 -10.46 -2.43 -8.34
N ILE A 98 -9.71 -1.77 -9.22
CA ILE A 98 -9.10 -0.47 -8.93
C ILE A 98 -10.16 0.58 -8.59
N ALA A 99 -11.24 0.68 -9.36
CA ALA A 99 -12.34 1.62 -9.09
C ALA A 99 -12.96 1.36 -7.71
N LYS A 100 -13.26 0.08 -7.40
CA LYS A 100 -13.81 -0.30 -6.09
C LYS A 100 -12.90 0.08 -4.94
N LEU A 101 -11.60 -0.20 -5.06
CA LEU A 101 -10.64 0.12 -4.02
C LEU A 101 -10.48 1.62 -3.82
N ARG A 102 -10.39 2.41 -4.90
CA ARG A 102 -10.23 3.86 -4.82
C ARG A 102 -11.39 4.58 -4.12
N ASP A 103 -12.58 4.00 -4.16
CA ASP A 103 -13.75 4.56 -3.47
C ASP A 103 -13.72 4.30 -1.94
N GLN A 104 -12.88 3.37 -1.45
CA GLN A 104 -12.94 2.89 -0.06
C GLN A 104 -11.60 2.94 0.69
N THR A 105 -10.46 2.90 0.00
CA THR A 105 -9.12 2.82 0.61
C THR A 105 -8.06 3.45 -0.29
N ASN A 106 -6.85 3.63 0.25
CA ASN A 106 -5.70 4.09 -0.51
C ASN A 106 -5.03 2.93 -1.26
N LEU A 107 -4.49 3.22 -2.44
CA LEU A 107 -3.75 2.23 -3.23
C LEU A 107 -2.24 2.42 -3.08
N TRP A 108 -1.57 1.34 -2.67
CA TRP A 108 -0.12 1.25 -2.56
C TRP A 108 0.44 0.40 -3.70
N GLY A 109 1.45 0.92 -4.38
CA GLY A 109 2.21 0.22 -5.42
C GLY A 109 3.69 0.17 -5.08
N ASN A 110 4.36 -0.87 -5.58
CA ASN A 110 5.78 -1.09 -5.35
C ASN A 110 6.54 -0.93 -6.67
N ALA A 111 7.48 0.00 -6.74
CA ALA A 111 8.35 0.22 -7.90
C ALA A 111 9.70 -0.48 -7.76
N LEU A 112 9.96 -1.27 -6.72
CA LEU A 112 11.25 -1.96 -6.58
C LEU A 112 11.46 -2.97 -7.72
N ASP A 113 12.71 -3.16 -8.15
CA ASP A 113 13.05 -4.02 -9.31
C ASP A 113 12.70 -5.50 -9.12
N PHE A 114 12.57 -5.96 -7.88
CA PHE A 114 12.22 -7.35 -7.54
C PHE A 114 10.79 -7.50 -7.01
N ALA A 115 9.95 -6.47 -7.16
CA ALA A 115 8.55 -6.51 -6.73
C ALA A 115 7.62 -7.12 -7.79
N GLU A 116 6.41 -7.46 -7.36
CA GLU A 116 5.31 -7.91 -8.22
C GLU A 116 4.55 -6.68 -8.73
N ASN A 117 5.06 -6.08 -9.82
CA ASN A 117 4.59 -4.81 -10.37
C ASN A 117 4.55 -4.76 -11.90
N ALA A 118 4.38 -5.90 -12.58
CA ALA A 118 4.47 -6.03 -14.04
C ALA A 118 5.70 -5.37 -14.71
N ARG A 119 6.80 -5.20 -13.96
CA ARG A 119 8.04 -4.51 -14.38
C ARG A 119 7.93 -2.99 -14.52
N HIS A 120 6.91 -2.36 -13.93
CA HIS A 120 6.85 -0.91 -13.71
C HIS A 120 7.79 -0.50 -12.56
N SER A 121 9.08 -0.77 -12.76
CA SER A 121 10.09 -0.72 -11.70
C SER A 121 10.89 0.60 -11.68
N ASP A 122 11.77 0.73 -10.70
CA ASP A 122 12.68 1.85 -10.50
C ASP A 122 13.69 1.91 -11.65
N SER A 123 14.25 0.76 -12.07
CA SER A 123 15.12 0.71 -13.26
C SER A 123 14.40 1.21 -14.51
N LEU A 124 13.13 0.84 -14.71
CA LEU A 124 12.35 1.39 -15.82
C LEU A 124 12.07 2.88 -15.64
N SER A 125 11.68 3.30 -14.43
CA SER A 125 11.36 4.68 -14.11
C SER A 125 12.54 5.63 -14.30
N LEU A 126 13.77 5.16 -14.08
CA LEU A 126 14.98 5.94 -14.33
C LEU A 126 15.27 6.14 -15.83
N LEU A 127 14.82 5.24 -16.68
CA LEU A 127 14.98 5.32 -18.14
C LEU A 127 13.81 6.05 -18.79
N ASP A 128 12.60 5.75 -18.35
CA ASP A 128 11.33 6.24 -18.87
C ASP A 128 10.32 6.35 -17.70
N PRO A 129 10.32 7.49 -16.98
CA PRO A 129 9.49 7.69 -15.81
C PRO A 129 7.99 7.47 -16.06
N ASP A 130 7.50 7.80 -17.25
CA ASP A 130 6.08 7.65 -17.61
C ASP A 130 5.66 6.18 -17.70
N LYS A 131 6.57 5.29 -18.12
CA LYS A 131 6.30 3.84 -18.17
C LYS A 131 6.53 3.12 -16.86
N GLY A 132 7.31 3.70 -15.94
CA GLY A 132 7.53 3.18 -14.60
C GLY A 132 6.53 3.80 -13.61
N TRP A 133 7.01 4.73 -12.78
CA TRP A 133 6.17 5.45 -11.80
C TRP A 133 4.92 6.10 -12.39
N GLY A 134 5.01 6.63 -13.61
CA GLY A 134 3.88 7.25 -14.29
C GLY A 134 2.71 6.31 -14.49
N TRP A 135 2.99 5.08 -14.95
CA TRP A 135 1.97 4.05 -15.11
C TRP A 135 1.26 3.76 -13.79
N LEU A 136 2.00 3.61 -12.69
CA LEU A 136 1.40 3.39 -11.36
C LEU A 136 0.47 4.56 -10.97
N ILE A 137 0.92 5.81 -11.15
CA ILE A 137 0.10 7.01 -10.88
C ILE A 137 -1.16 7.02 -11.75
N ASP A 138 -1.04 6.70 -13.05
CA ASP A 138 -2.15 6.74 -13.99
C ASP A 138 -3.19 5.64 -13.70
N ARG A 139 -2.80 4.53 -13.05
CA ARG A 139 -3.73 3.53 -12.48
C ARG A 139 -4.42 3.99 -11.20
N GLY A 140 -4.12 5.18 -10.68
CA GLY A 140 -4.68 5.71 -9.45
C GLY A 140 -4.00 5.21 -8.17
N ILE A 141 -2.79 4.64 -8.28
CA ILE A 141 -1.96 4.32 -7.12
C ILE A 141 -1.44 5.63 -6.53
N CYS A 142 -1.80 5.91 -5.27
CA CYS A 142 -1.50 7.16 -4.59
C CYS A 142 -0.34 7.07 -3.59
N MET A 143 0.11 5.86 -3.26
CA MET A 143 1.28 5.60 -2.42
C MET A 143 2.26 4.70 -3.18
N ILE A 144 3.50 5.15 -3.40
CA ILE A 144 4.50 4.38 -4.15
C ILE A 144 5.74 4.14 -3.31
N GLN A 145 6.12 2.86 -3.17
CA GLN A 145 7.40 2.45 -2.58
C GLN A 145 8.48 2.42 -3.67
N THR A 146 9.59 3.13 -3.44
CA THR A 146 10.71 3.27 -4.39
C THR A 146 12.05 3.44 -3.65
N ASP A 147 13.14 2.98 -4.25
CA ASP A 147 14.51 3.24 -3.81
C ASP A 147 15.04 4.62 -4.27
N HIS A 148 14.23 5.37 -5.04
CA HIS A 148 14.59 6.69 -5.56
C HIS A 148 13.57 7.79 -5.18
N PRO A 149 13.25 7.96 -3.88
CA PRO A 149 12.16 8.84 -3.43
C PRO A 149 12.32 10.28 -3.92
N LEU A 150 13.54 10.83 -3.94
CA LEU A 150 13.76 12.21 -4.39
C LEU A 150 13.50 12.39 -5.90
N LYS A 151 13.86 11.40 -6.72
CA LYS A 151 13.61 11.45 -8.18
C LYS A 151 12.14 11.23 -8.47
N PHE A 152 11.51 10.31 -7.74
CA PHE A 152 10.07 10.09 -7.81
C PHE A 152 9.30 11.37 -7.45
N MET A 153 9.66 12.06 -6.38
CA MET A 153 9.03 13.32 -5.99
C MET A 153 9.15 14.40 -7.08
N ASP A 154 10.36 14.60 -7.64
CA ASP A 154 10.57 15.56 -8.74
C ASP A 154 9.72 15.21 -9.98
N TYR A 155 9.58 13.93 -10.30
CA TYR A 155 8.71 13.47 -11.39
C TYR A 155 7.23 13.67 -11.07
N ALA A 156 6.77 13.22 -9.90
CA ALA A 156 5.37 13.28 -9.49
C ALA A 156 4.85 14.72 -9.42
N GLU A 157 5.65 15.65 -8.87
CA GLU A 157 5.31 17.08 -8.83
C GLU A 157 5.13 17.67 -10.24
N LYS A 158 5.96 17.28 -11.20
CA LYS A 158 5.85 17.73 -12.59
C LYS A 158 4.61 17.14 -13.27
N LYS A 159 4.38 15.83 -13.10
CA LYS A 159 3.21 15.15 -13.69
C LYS A 159 1.91 15.74 -13.17
N MET A 160 1.79 15.97 -11.86
CA MET A 160 0.58 16.54 -11.25
C MET A 160 0.30 17.98 -11.70
N LYS A 161 1.35 18.81 -11.87
CA LYS A 161 1.20 20.18 -12.42
C LYS A 161 0.76 20.21 -13.88
N ILE A 162 1.08 19.18 -14.67
CA ILE A 162 0.63 19.06 -16.06
C ILE A 162 -0.86 18.67 -16.12
N THR A 163 -1.36 17.96 -15.11
CA THR A 163 -2.75 17.48 -15.07
C THR A 163 -3.77 18.45 -14.48
N GLU A 164 -3.34 19.55 -13.85
CA GLU A 164 -4.26 20.60 -13.41
C GLU A 164 -4.73 21.43 -14.62
N PRO A 165 -6.05 21.57 -14.88
CA PRO A 165 -6.54 22.49 -15.91
C PRO A 165 -6.25 23.93 -15.48
N GLY A 166 -5.54 24.67 -16.34
CA GLY A 166 -5.30 26.11 -16.17
C GLY A 166 -6.54 26.97 -16.33
#